data_AF-A0A6G2Q8S9-F1
#
_entry.id   AF-A0A6G2Q8S9-F1
#
_cell.length_a   1.000
_cell.length_b   1.000
_cell.length_c   1.000
_cell.angle_alpha   90.00
_cell.angle_beta   90.00
_cell.angle_gamma   90.00
#
_symmetry.space_group_name_H-M   'P 1'
#
loop_
_entity.id
_entity.type
_entity.pdbx_description
1 polymer ?
#
loop_
_entity_poly.entity_id
_entity_poly.type
_entity_poly.pdbx_seq_one_letter_code
_entity_poly.pdbx_strand_id
1 'polypeptide(L)' 'MSEALLWAVAACWGAAAGAVLPRAAFRFAVPDDEPWRERCADGHAIRGWLGRTACPGCPAPAG' A
#
# COMPACT_ATOMS: atom_id res chain seq x y z
N MET A 1 2.89 -15.70 -29.17
CA MET A 1 2.05 -14.52 -28.86
C MET A 1 1.50 -14.52 -27.44
N SER A 2 1.32 -15.68 -26.79
CA SER A 2 0.80 -15.82 -25.42
C SER A 2 1.82 -15.54 -24.32
N GLU A 3 3.11 -15.79 -24.55
CA GLU A 3 4.16 -15.62 -23.53
C GLU A 3 4.30 -14.15 -23.07
N ALA A 4 4.33 -13.20 -24.01
CA ALA A 4 4.37 -11.78 -23.69
C ALA A 4 3.17 -11.32 -22.84
N LEU A 5 2.00 -11.91 -23.07
CA LEU A 5 0.80 -11.65 -22.27
C LEU A 5 0.98 -12.16 -20.83
N LEU A 6 1.53 -13.36 -20.66
CA LEU A 6 1.83 -13.92 -19.33
C LEU A 6 2.84 -13.06 -18.56
N TRP A 7 3.90 -12.60 -19.23
CA TRP A 7 4.88 -11.68 -18.64
C TRP A 7 4.23 -10.36 -18.21
N ALA A 8 3.37 -9.77 -19.06
CA ALA A 8 2.66 -8.55 -18.73
C ALA A 8 1.75 -8.74 -17.51
N VAL A 9 0.99 -9.83 -17.45
CA VAL A 9 0.11 -10.14 -16.31
C VAL A 9 0.94 -10.35 -15.04
N ALA A 10 2.05 -11.08 -15.10
CA ALA A 10 2.93 -11.29 -13.96
C ALA A 10 3.53 -9.98 -13.44
N ALA A 11 3.97 -9.10 -14.34
CA ALA A 11 4.49 -7.78 -13.98
C ALA A 11 3.40 -6.90 -13.35
N CYS A 12 2.21 -6.86 -13.95
CA CYS A 12 1.06 -6.14 -13.38
C CYS A 12 0.66 -6.69 -12.01
N TRP A 13 0.68 -8.02 -11.84
CA TRP A 13 0.40 -8.66 -10.57
C TRP A 13 1.45 -8.32 -9.51
N GLY A 14 2.73 -8.38 -9.85
CA GLY A 14 3.83 -7.99 -8.97
C GLY A 14 3.74 -6.51 -8.56
N ALA A 15 3.44 -5.62 -9.50
CA ALA A 15 3.24 -4.19 -9.23
C ALA A 15 2.02 -3.94 -8.32
N ALA A 16 0.90 -4.61 -8.59
CA ALA A 16 -0.31 -4.50 -7.77
C ALA A 16 -0.09 -5.06 -6.36
N ALA A 17 0.54 -6.23 -6.23
CA ALA A 17 0.89 -6.83 -4.96
C ALA A 17 1.85 -5.93 -4.17
N GLY A 18 2.90 -5.42 -4.81
CA GLY A 18 3.87 -4.50 -4.20
C GLY A 18 3.26 -3.16 -3.76
N ALA A 19 2.21 -2.68 -4.44
CA ALA A 19 1.51 -1.47 -4.04
C ALA A 19 0.50 -1.70 -2.90
N VAL A 20 -0.22 -2.83 -2.91
CA VAL A 20 -1.31 -3.12 -1.97
C VAL A 20 -0.80 -3.73 -0.66
N LEU A 21 0.18 -4.65 -0.72
CA LEU A 21 0.68 -5.38 0.46
C LEU A 21 1.21 -4.47 1.57
N PRO A 22 2.06 -3.45 1.31
CA PRO A 22 2.59 -2.61 2.38
C PRO A 22 1.48 -1.81 3.07
N ARG A 23 0.47 -1.37 2.31
CA ARG A 23 -0.67 -0.61 2.82
C ARG A 23 -1.59 -1.48 3.67
N ALA A 24 -1.84 -2.71 3.25
CA ALA A 24 -2.57 -3.69 4.03
C ALA A 24 -1.82 -4.03 5.32
N ALA A 25 -0.52 -4.35 5.23
CA ALA A 25 0.33 -4.65 6.38
C ALA A 25 0.35 -3.51 7.40
N PHE A 26 0.45 -2.25 6.94
CA PHE A 26 0.35 -1.09 7.83
C PHE A 26 -1.02 -0.98 8.52
N ARG A 27 -2.11 -1.22 7.78
CA ARG A 27 -3.48 -1.14 8.33
C ARG A 27 -3.72 -2.22 9.40
N PHE A 28 -3.15 -3.40 9.19
CA PHE A 28 -3.22 -4.56 10.08
C PHE A 28 -2.19 -4.53 11.22
N ALA A 29 -1.23 -3.60 11.20
CA ALA A 29 -0.27 -3.39 12.30
C ALA A 29 -0.93 -2.65 13.48
N VAL A 30 -2.02 -3.22 13.98
CA VAL A 30 -2.76 -2.82 15.18
C VAL A 30 -2.93 -4.05 16.07
N PRO A 31 -3.05 -3.88 17.40
CA PRO A 31 -3.42 -4.98 18.29
C PRO A 31 -4.72 -5.66 17.84
N ASP A 32 -4.85 -6.93 18.17
CA ASP A 32 -6.12 -7.63 18.01
C ASP A 32 -7.23 -6.87 18.77
N ASP A 33 -8.43 -6.83 18.20
CA ASP A 33 -9.59 -6.06 18.65
C ASP A 33 -9.54 -4.53 18.48
N GLU A 34 -8.44 -3.95 17.99
CA GLU A 34 -8.42 -2.55 17.58
C GLU A 34 -8.90 -2.35 16.13
N PRO A 35 -9.59 -1.23 15.85
CA PRO A 35 -9.95 -0.89 14.48
C PRO A 35 -8.69 -0.69 13.63
N TRP A 36 -8.75 -1.16 12.38
CA TRP A 36 -7.62 -1.04 11.46
C TRP A 36 -7.12 0.39 11.33
N ARG A 37 -5.80 0.54 11.20
CA ARG A 37 -5.17 1.86 11.19
C ARG A 37 -5.55 2.68 9.96
N GLU A 38 -6.29 3.77 10.16
CA GLU A 38 -6.70 4.67 9.08
C GLU A 38 -5.90 5.98 9.00
N ARG A 39 -5.01 6.21 9.97
CA ARG A 39 -4.22 7.44 10.09
C ARG A 39 -2.73 7.13 10.15
N CYS A 40 -1.91 8.02 9.60
CA CYS A 40 -0.46 7.92 9.80
C CYS A 40 -0.09 8.33 11.25
N ALA A 41 1.18 8.12 11.64
CA ALA A 41 1.68 8.52 12.96
C ALA A 41 1.50 10.03 13.22
N ASP A 42 1.55 10.86 12.17
CA ASP A 42 1.31 12.32 12.24
C ASP A 42 -0.18 12.70 12.20
N GLY A 43 -1.11 11.74 12.22
CA GLY A 43 -2.56 11.98 12.28
C GLY A 43 -3.26 12.21 10.94
N HIS A 44 -2.55 12.19 9.80
CA HIS A 44 -3.16 12.35 8.48
C HIS A 44 -4.04 11.16 8.07
N ALA A 45 -5.18 11.44 7.45
CA ALA A 45 -6.10 10.41 6.96
C ALA A 45 -5.54 9.67 5.72
N ILE A 46 -5.44 8.36 5.83
CA ILE A 46 -5.00 7.47 4.76
C ILE A 46 -6.23 7.07 3.94
N ARG A 47 -6.56 7.86 2.92
CA ARG A 47 -7.75 7.64 2.09
C ARG A 47 -7.49 6.61 0.99
N GLY A 48 -8.46 5.72 0.76
CA GLY A 48 -8.40 4.69 -0.27
C GLY A 48 -7.52 3.49 0.08
N TRP A 49 -7.89 2.33 -0.46
CA TRP A 49 -7.15 1.07 -0.33
C TRP A 49 -6.02 0.92 -1.34
N LEU A 50 -6.09 1.66 -2.45
CA LEU A 50 -5.14 1.66 -3.55
C LEU A 50 -4.47 3.03 -3.61
N GLY A 51 -3.16 3.07 -3.44
CA GLY A 51 -2.42 4.33 -3.46
C GLY A 51 -0.98 4.15 -3.01
N ARG A 52 -0.24 5.26 -3.06
CA ARG A 52 1.16 5.30 -2.61
C ARG A 52 1.25 4.80 -1.16
N THR A 53 2.32 4.07 -0.86
CA THR A 53 2.66 3.60 0.49
C THR A 53 2.85 4.79 1.43
N ALA A 54 3.41 5.88 0.93
CA ALA A 54 3.58 7.12 1.67
C ALA A 54 2.23 7.82 1.91
N CYS A 55 2.07 8.33 3.12
CA CYS A 55 1.01 9.28 3.44
C CYS A 55 1.19 10.54 2.56
N PRO A 56 0.16 11.01 1.83
CA PRO A 56 0.28 12.19 0.97
C PRO A 56 0.49 13.50 1.75
N GLY A 57 0.20 13.52 3.06
CA GLY A 57 0.41 14.68 3.92
C GLY A 57 1.76 14.70 4.64
N CYS A 58 2.50 13.58 4.66
CA CYS A 58 3.81 13.55 5.30
C CYS A 58 4.88 14.08 4.34
N PRO A 59 5.87 14.87 4.83
CA PRO A 59 7.03 15.19 4.02
C PRO A 59 7.73 13.90 3.61
N ALA A 60 8.26 13.86 2.38
CA ALA A 60 9.11 12.76 1.97
C ALA A 60 10.28 12.65 2.97
N PRO A 61 10.66 11.43 3.38
CA PRO A 61 11.84 11.27 4.23
C PRO A 61 13.03 11.95 3.55
N ALA A 62 13.77 12.76 4.30
CA ALA A 62 15.04 13.29 3.82
C ALA A 62 15.97 12.09 3.64
N GLY A 63 16.22 11.74 2.38
CA GLY A 63 17.18 10.70 2.00
C GLY A 63 18.61 11.14 2.27
#